data_AF-A0A9E1QPG0-F1
#
_entry.id   AF-A0A9E1QPG0-F1
#
_cell.length_a   1.000
_cell.length_b   1.000
_cell.length_c   1.000
_cell.angle_alpha   90.00
_cell.angle_beta   90.00
_cell.angle_gamma   90.00
#
_symmetry.space_group_name_H-M   'P 1'
#
loop_
_entity.id
_entity.type
_entity.pdbx_description
1 polymer ?
#
loop_
_entity_poly.entity_id
_entity_poly.type
_entity_poly.pdbx_seq_one_letter_code
_entity_poly.pdbx_strand_id
1 'polypeptide(L)'
;NWEFIRHNTAINDFLNYCLMLSREDGILKKSGKDFSNILYVDFMKESLNYIDSLTDFTYCGDTMLNRYRLNSVESFKQRIKSKFGLSNAVPMYFSHPSEEKFLLETKQYLRKLFRNYAANKKARKIVLDQAISPANINKTLRYFDNAKMIIVDRDPRDIYATMINKKMFLGVEVDNNSVSKYIEWHRTVRKIAIQDVDIYSMNNKILRLNFEDFFLHYDRILEQVKEFLNIDFIHKDKGSKFEVESINEHVGIWKNMPDQSVMLQIEKELGKYCFRG
;
A
#
# COMPACT_ATOMS: atom_id res chain seq x y z
N ASN A 1 0.75 -22.84 -22.03
CA ASN A 1 1.58 -21.78 -22.67
C ASN A 1 1.35 -20.37 -22.08
N TRP A 2 0.14 -20.00 -21.65
CA TRP A 2 -0.13 -18.68 -21.02
C TRP A 2 0.62 -18.43 -19.70
N GLU A 3 0.94 -19.47 -18.94
CA GLU A 3 1.65 -19.33 -17.64
C GLU A 3 3.04 -18.71 -17.79
N PHE A 4 3.83 -19.17 -18.76
CA PHE A 4 5.11 -18.58 -19.13
C PHE A 4 5.02 -17.07 -19.36
N ILE A 5 4.00 -16.64 -20.12
CA ILE A 5 3.80 -15.22 -20.45
C ILE A 5 3.37 -14.43 -19.20
N ARG A 6 2.52 -15.01 -18.34
CA ARG A 6 2.03 -14.35 -17.12
C ARG A 6 3.14 -14.14 -16.09
N HIS A 7 3.98 -15.14 -15.85
CA HIS A 7 5.12 -15.03 -14.91
C HIS A 7 6.08 -13.93 -15.35
N ASN A 8 6.50 -13.97 -16.62
CA ASN A 8 7.35 -12.94 -17.19
C ASN A 8 6.71 -11.54 -17.10
N THR A 9 5.42 -11.42 -17.39
CA THR A 9 4.71 -10.13 -17.34
C THR A 9 4.69 -9.57 -15.91
N ALA A 10 4.33 -10.40 -14.93
CA ALA A 10 4.28 -9.99 -13.52
C ALA A 10 5.65 -9.56 -12.99
N ILE A 11 6.71 -10.31 -13.32
CA ILE A 11 8.09 -9.97 -12.92
C ILE A 11 8.54 -8.65 -13.55
N ASN A 12 8.29 -8.45 -14.84
CA ASN A 12 8.66 -7.20 -15.51
C ASN A 12 7.86 -6.01 -14.96
N ASP A 13 6.57 -6.18 -14.64
CA ASP A 13 5.77 -5.11 -14.02
C ASP A 13 6.31 -4.75 -12.62
N PHE A 14 6.69 -5.77 -11.82
CA PHE A 14 7.37 -5.55 -10.55
C PHE A 14 8.70 -4.82 -10.70
N LEU A 15 9.58 -5.24 -11.62
CA LEU A 15 10.89 -4.61 -11.84
C LEU A 15 10.75 -3.17 -12.36
N ASN A 16 9.80 -2.91 -13.25
CA ASN A 16 9.51 -1.56 -13.73
C ASN A 16 9.03 -0.65 -12.60
N TYR A 17 8.20 -1.19 -11.69
CA TYR A 17 7.77 -0.45 -10.51
C TYR A 17 8.94 -0.18 -9.56
N CYS A 18 9.80 -1.17 -9.29
CA CYS A 18 11.01 -1.01 -8.49
C CYS A 18 11.97 0.02 -9.10
N LEU A 19 12.09 0.08 -10.43
CA LEU A 19 12.92 1.07 -11.12
C LEU A 19 12.41 2.49 -10.91
N MET A 20 11.09 2.67 -10.91
CA MET A 20 10.47 3.95 -10.55
C MET A 20 10.74 4.30 -9.09
N LEU A 21 10.58 3.35 -8.16
CA LEU A 21 10.83 3.57 -6.73
C LEU A 21 12.30 3.90 -6.43
N SER A 22 13.24 3.23 -7.11
CA SER A 22 14.68 3.36 -6.89
C SER A 22 15.24 4.71 -7.28
N ARG A 23 14.77 5.30 -8.38
CA ARG A 23 15.39 6.50 -8.96
C ARG A 23 14.94 7.79 -8.25
N GLU A 24 15.82 8.78 -8.29
CA GLU A 24 15.50 10.15 -7.91
C GLU A 24 14.41 10.77 -8.79
N ASP A 25 13.59 11.64 -8.19
CA ASP A 25 12.70 12.52 -8.93
C ASP A 25 13.44 13.81 -9.36
N GLY A 26 12.89 14.55 -10.32
CA GLY A 26 13.46 15.83 -10.76
C GLY A 26 12.80 16.38 -12.02
N ILE A 27 12.96 17.69 -12.26
CA ILE A 27 12.27 18.43 -13.33
C ILE A 27 12.54 17.84 -14.74
N LEU A 28 13.74 17.35 -14.98
CA LEU A 28 14.15 16.71 -16.24
C LEU A 28 14.23 15.18 -16.15
N LYS A 29 13.79 14.60 -15.02
CA LYS A 29 13.80 13.16 -14.78
C LYS A 29 12.35 12.64 -14.82
N LYS A 30 12.19 11.35 -15.09
CA LYS A 30 10.89 10.70 -14.90
C LYS A 30 10.64 10.56 -13.39
N SER A 31 9.38 10.70 -12.97
CA SER A 31 9.00 10.60 -11.55
C SER A 31 9.58 9.36 -10.87
N GLY A 32 10.04 9.55 -9.64
CA GLY A 32 10.65 8.51 -8.81
C GLY A 32 10.41 8.74 -7.33
N LYS A 33 10.90 7.83 -6.47
CA LYS A 33 10.75 7.92 -5.01
C LYS A 33 12.07 7.98 -4.25
N ASP A 34 13.19 7.89 -4.95
CA ASP A 34 14.53 7.98 -4.39
C ASP A 34 14.83 6.98 -3.26
N PHE A 35 14.21 5.80 -3.31
CA PHE A 35 14.36 4.80 -2.25
C PHE A 35 15.78 4.27 -2.11
N SER A 36 16.59 4.31 -3.17
CA SER A 36 18.00 3.90 -3.06
C SER A 36 18.78 4.79 -2.11
N ASN A 37 18.64 6.10 -2.22
CA ASN A 37 19.31 7.05 -1.33
C ASN A 37 18.66 7.06 0.06
N ILE A 38 17.32 7.09 0.14
CA ILE A 38 16.59 7.14 1.42
C ILE A 38 16.94 5.92 2.29
N LEU A 39 17.00 4.73 1.69
CA LEU A 39 17.23 3.47 2.41
C LEU A 39 18.71 3.07 2.50
N TYR A 40 19.61 3.83 1.87
CA TYR A 40 21.05 3.55 1.78
C TYR A 40 21.34 2.17 1.18
N VAL A 41 20.65 1.82 0.09
CA VAL A 41 20.74 0.50 -0.56
C VAL A 41 20.69 0.67 -2.07
N ASP A 42 21.36 -0.21 -2.81
CA ASP A 42 21.10 -0.35 -4.24
C ASP A 42 19.78 -1.10 -4.43
N PHE A 43 18.68 -0.33 -4.46
CA PHE A 43 17.33 -0.89 -4.45
C PHE A 43 17.12 -1.83 -5.65
N MET A 44 17.54 -1.41 -6.85
CA MET A 44 17.36 -2.23 -8.05
C MET A 44 18.19 -3.49 -8.03
N LYS A 45 19.43 -3.44 -7.54
CA LYS A 45 20.24 -4.65 -7.38
C LYS A 45 19.59 -5.64 -6.44
N GLU A 46 19.05 -5.18 -5.30
CA GLU A 46 18.33 -6.07 -4.39
C GLU A 46 17.02 -6.61 -4.99
N SER A 47 16.30 -5.81 -5.79
CA SER A 47 15.11 -6.27 -6.51
C SER A 47 15.44 -7.33 -7.55
N LEU A 48 16.56 -7.19 -8.29
CA LEU A 48 17.02 -8.19 -9.26
C LEU A 48 17.45 -9.48 -8.56
N ASN A 49 18.25 -9.39 -7.49
CA ASN A 49 18.63 -10.56 -6.69
C ASN A 49 17.40 -11.31 -6.13
N TYR A 50 16.35 -10.59 -5.74
CA TYR A 50 15.09 -11.18 -5.30
C TYR A 50 14.39 -11.93 -6.43
N ILE A 51 14.28 -11.34 -7.62
CA ILE A 51 13.72 -12.04 -8.77
C ILE A 51 14.54 -13.27 -9.13
N ASP A 52 15.86 -13.17 -9.13
CA ASP A 52 16.74 -14.30 -9.42
C ASP A 52 16.53 -15.45 -8.42
N SER A 53 16.36 -15.15 -7.13
CA SER A 53 16.09 -16.17 -6.09
C SER A 53 14.76 -16.92 -6.31
N LEU A 54 13.76 -16.26 -6.91
CA LEU A 54 12.45 -16.82 -7.21
C LEU A 54 12.37 -17.46 -8.60
N THR A 55 13.31 -17.17 -9.49
CA THR A 55 13.29 -17.65 -10.88
C THR A 55 13.78 -19.09 -10.92
N ASP A 56 13.02 -19.97 -11.59
CA ASP A 56 13.45 -21.36 -11.78
C ASP A 56 14.37 -21.47 -12.99
N PHE A 57 14.01 -20.78 -14.09
CA PHE A 57 14.88 -20.62 -15.25
C PHE A 57 14.47 -19.42 -16.10
N THR A 58 15.41 -18.95 -16.92
CA THR A 58 15.17 -17.96 -17.96
C THR A 58 15.14 -18.62 -19.34
N TYR A 59 14.35 -18.09 -20.25
CA TYR A 59 14.29 -18.56 -21.64
C TYR A 59 14.15 -17.40 -22.61
N CYS A 60 14.49 -17.59 -23.88
CA CYS A 60 14.25 -16.58 -24.91
C CYS A 60 12.87 -16.78 -25.54
N GLY A 61 12.06 -15.72 -25.59
CA GLY A 61 10.73 -15.77 -26.19
C GLY A 61 10.36 -14.50 -26.93
N ASP A 62 9.53 -14.66 -27.96
CA ASP A 62 8.95 -13.58 -28.74
C ASP A 62 7.42 -13.72 -28.68
N THR A 63 6.78 -12.90 -27.85
CA THR A 63 5.35 -13.01 -27.55
C THR A 63 4.60 -11.78 -28.04
N MET A 64 3.34 -11.97 -28.44
CA MET A 64 2.45 -10.87 -28.83
C MET A 64 2.28 -9.83 -27.72
N LEU A 65 2.29 -10.25 -26.45
CA LEU A 65 2.21 -9.35 -25.30
C LEU A 65 3.45 -8.47 -25.15
N ASN A 66 4.66 -9.03 -25.36
CA ASN A 66 5.89 -8.23 -25.39
C ASN A 66 5.84 -7.21 -26.54
N ARG A 67 5.35 -7.61 -27.72
CA ARG A 67 5.20 -6.72 -28.88
C ARG A 67 4.18 -5.62 -28.67
N TYR A 68 3.09 -5.89 -27.94
CA TYR A 68 2.05 -4.90 -27.63
C TYR A 68 2.55 -3.74 -26.76
N ARG A 69 3.54 -3.99 -25.89
CA ARG A 69 4.10 -2.99 -24.98
C ARG A 69 5.13 -2.05 -25.64
N LEU A 70 5.52 -2.32 -26.88
CA LEU A 70 6.53 -1.54 -27.59
C LEU A 70 5.96 -0.20 -28.07
N ASN A 71 6.78 0.84 -28.04
CA ASN A 71 6.45 2.08 -28.72
C ASN A 71 6.60 1.96 -30.26
N SER A 72 6.17 2.98 -31.00
CA SER A 72 6.20 2.97 -32.47
C SER A 72 7.59 2.76 -33.06
N VAL A 73 8.64 3.33 -32.43
CA VAL A 73 10.03 3.20 -32.90
C VAL A 73 10.55 1.79 -32.65
N GLU A 74 10.30 1.24 -31.47
CA GLU A 74 10.67 -0.14 -31.13
C GLU A 74 9.96 -1.15 -32.03
N SER A 75 8.66 -0.94 -32.27
CA SER A 75 7.85 -1.75 -33.19
C SER A 75 8.41 -1.71 -34.60
N PHE A 76 8.79 -0.52 -35.09
CA PHE A 76 9.42 -0.37 -36.40
C PHE A 76 10.75 -1.10 -36.49
N LYS A 77 11.61 -0.97 -35.46
CA LYS A 77 12.89 -1.70 -35.37
C LYS A 77 12.69 -3.22 -35.41
N GLN A 78 11.71 -3.75 -34.68
CA GLN A 78 11.41 -5.18 -34.71
C GLN A 78 10.90 -5.66 -36.07
N ARG A 79 10.05 -4.86 -36.74
CA ARG A 79 9.59 -5.17 -38.10
C ARG A 79 10.75 -5.23 -39.11
N ILE A 80 11.70 -4.31 -39.01
CA ILE A 80 12.92 -4.33 -39.83
C ILE A 80 13.73 -5.61 -39.54
N LYS A 81 13.99 -5.91 -38.25
CA LYS A 81 14.71 -7.13 -37.86
C LYS A 81 14.07 -8.38 -38.44
N SER A 82 12.75 -8.54 -38.29
CA SER A 82 12.01 -9.67 -38.86
C SER A 82 12.13 -9.74 -40.38
N LYS A 83 12.11 -8.59 -41.07
CA LYS A 83 12.27 -8.53 -42.54
C LYS A 83 13.63 -9.07 -42.99
N PHE A 84 14.67 -8.90 -42.17
CA PHE A 84 16.01 -9.43 -42.41
C PHE A 84 16.25 -10.81 -41.78
N GLY A 85 15.20 -11.51 -41.32
CA GLY A 85 15.32 -12.84 -40.70
C GLY A 85 15.98 -12.84 -39.32
N LEU A 86 16.15 -11.67 -38.68
CA LEU A 86 16.72 -11.55 -37.35
C LEU A 86 15.67 -11.82 -36.27
N SER A 87 16.07 -12.53 -35.21
CA SER A 87 15.20 -12.84 -34.07
C SER A 87 14.88 -11.60 -33.23
N ASN A 88 13.62 -11.50 -32.78
CA ASN A 88 13.17 -10.53 -31.78
C ASN A 88 12.97 -11.16 -30.40
N ALA A 89 13.44 -12.39 -30.19
CA ALA A 89 13.32 -13.06 -28.92
C ALA A 89 14.06 -12.27 -27.83
N VAL A 90 13.41 -12.09 -26.68
CA VAL A 90 13.95 -11.41 -25.50
C VAL A 90 14.05 -12.40 -24.35
N PRO A 91 14.96 -12.19 -23.38
CA PRO A 91 14.96 -12.96 -22.14
C PRO A 91 13.61 -12.85 -21.43
N MET A 92 13.11 -13.98 -20.95
CA MET A 92 11.86 -14.10 -20.22
C MET A 92 12.06 -14.99 -18.99
N TYR A 93 11.24 -14.76 -17.97
CA TYR A 93 11.32 -15.46 -16.70
C TYR A 93 10.24 -16.53 -16.58
N PHE A 94 10.62 -17.71 -16.12
CA PHE A 94 9.70 -18.70 -15.57
C PHE A 94 9.96 -18.85 -14.08
N SER A 95 8.93 -18.63 -13.26
CA SER A 95 9.01 -18.64 -11.81
C SER A 95 7.74 -19.26 -11.23
N HIS A 96 7.89 -20.37 -10.51
CA HIS A 96 6.84 -21.08 -9.81
C HIS A 96 7.33 -21.53 -8.41
N PRO A 97 7.70 -20.59 -7.53
CA PRO A 97 8.17 -20.92 -6.19
C PRO A 97 7.03 -21.52 -5.35
N SER A 98 7.39 -22.43 -4.43
CA SER A 98 6.47 -22.81 -3.35
C SER A 98 6.14 -21.61 -2.47
N GLU A 99 5.01 -21.66 -1.76
CA GLU A 99 4.63 -20.60 -0.82
C GLU A 99 5.73 -20.35 0.24
N GLU A 100 6.36 -21.42 0.74
CA GLU A 100 7.46 -21.34 1.69
C GLU A 100 8.67 -20.60 1.12
N LYS A 101 9.11 -20.98 -0.09
CA LYS A 101 10.23 -20.32 -0.78
C LYS A 101 9.92 -18.85 -1.03
N PHE A 102 8.71 -18.55 -1.53
CA PHE A 102 8.29 -17.18 -1.77
C PHE A 102 8.35 -16.33 -0.50
N LEU A 103 7.75 -16.80 0.59
CA LEU A 103 7.75 -16.08 1.87
C LEU A 103 9.15 -15.89 2.45
N LEU A 104 10.01 -16.90 2.34
CA LEU A 104 11.40 -16.82 2.78
C LEU A 104 12.16 -15.72 2.02
N GLU A 105 12.13 -15.77 0.69
CA GLU A 105 12.85 -14.81 -0.15
C GLU A 105 12.25 -13.39 -0.04
N THR A 106 10.93 -13.24 0.07
CA THR A 106 10.30 -11.93 0.28
C THR A 106 10.74 -11.31 1.60
N LYS A 107 10.77 -12.09 2.70
CA LYS A 107 11.26 -11.60 4.00
C LYS A 107 12.73 -11.18 3.93
N GLN A 108 13.56 -11.97 3.26
CA GLN A 108 14.97 -11.64 3.07
C GLN A 108 15.15 -10.36 2.25
N TYR A 109 14.40 -10.21 1.17
CA TYR A 109 14.40 -9.02 0.32
C TYR A 109 14.04 -7.77 1.13
N LEU A 110 12.89 -7.76 1.82
CA LEU A 110 12.48 -6.63 2.65
C LEU A 110 13.51 -6.31 3.74
N ARG A 111 14.09 -7.34 4.38
CA ARG A 111 15.17 -7.15 5.37
C ARG A 111 16.39 -6.48 4.77
N LYS A 112 16.81 -6.86 3.56
CA LYS A 112 17.96 -6.24 2.87
C LYS A 112 17.69 -4.79 2.52
N LEU A 113 16.48 -4.45 2.06
CA LEU A 113 16.10 -3.07 1.75
C LEU A 113 16.22 -2.14 2.96
N PHE A 114 15.80 -2.58 4.14
CA PHE A 114 15.72 -1.72 5.32
C PHE A 114 16.95 -1.80 6.25
N ARG A 115 17.86 -2.77 6.06
CA ARG A 115 18.98 -3.02 6.98
C ARG A 115 19.88 -1.81 7.16
N ASN A 116 20.28 -1.18 6.05
CA ASN A 116 21.22 -0.06 6.08
C ASN A 116 20.55 1.19 6.66
N TYR A 117 19.29 1.45 6.31
CA TYR A 117 18.48 2.48 6.96
C TYR A 117 18.43 2.31 8.48
N ALA A 118 18.10 1.11 8.96
CA ALA A 118 18.00 0.82 10.38
C ALA A 118 19.34 1.00 11.11
N ALA A 119 20.44 0.52 10.50
CA ALA A 119 21.79 0.69 11.04
C ALA A 119 22.20 2.17 11.12
N ASN A 120 22.01 2.92 10.04
CA ASN A 120 22.38 4.34 9.95
C ASN A 120 21.57 5.21 10.92
N LYS A 121 20.27 4.91 11.08
CA LYS A 121 19.39 5.62 12.03
C LYS A 121 19.47 5.08 13.46
N LYS A 122 20.26 4.03 13.70
CA LYS A 122 20.29 3.27 14.98
C LYS A 122 18.87 2.86 15.43
N ALA A 123 18.00 2.56 14.47
CA ALA A 123 16.60 2.27 14.71
C ALA A 123 16.40 0.79 15.06
N ARG A 124 15.70 0.52 16.16
CA ARG A 124 15.31 -0.84 16.57
C ARG A 124 13.99 -1.30 15.97
N LYS A 125 13.15 -0.36 15.56
CA LYS A 125 11.82 -0.57 14.99
C LYS A 125 11.68 0.35 13.79
N ILE A 126 11.01 -0.12 12.73
CA ILE A 126 10.73 0.65 11.52
C ILE A 126 9.22 0.82 11.44
N VAL A 127 8.78 2.05 11.30
CA VAL A 127 7.37 2.40 11.10
C VAL A 127 7.16 2.68 9.63
N LEU A 128 6.22 1.98 9.01
CA LEU A 128 5.87 2.15 7.62
C LEU A 128 4.42 2.61 7.52
N ASP A 129 4.18 3.75 6.89
CA ASP A 129 2.83 4.24 6.62
C ASP A 129 2.27 3.57 5.37
N GLN A 130 1.00 3.13 5.44
CA GLN A 130 0.28 2.45 4.36
C GLN A 130 1.01 1.27 3.67
N ALA A 131 1.95 0.61 4.34
CA ALA A 131 2.71 -0.50 3.74
C ALA A 131 1.87 -1.76 3.46
N ILE A 132 0.81 -1.94 4.25
CA ILE A 132 -0.12 -3.06 4.12
C ILE A 132 -1.53 -2.50 4.01
N SER A 133 -2.25 -2.92 2.97
CA SER A 133 -3.68 -2.64 2.85
C SER A 133 -4.46 -3.42 3.93
N PRO A 134 -5.41 -2.78 4.63
CA PRO A 134 -6.31 -3.46 5.56
C PRO A 134 -7.19 -4.55 4.90
N ALA A 135 -7.23 -4.63 3.57
CA ALA A 135 -8.01 -5.61 2.83
C ALA A 135 -7.29 -6.95 2.57
N ASN A 136 -6.04 -7.13 3.00
CA ASN A 136 -5.30 -8.39 2.79
C ASN A 136 -4.21 -8.60 3.86
N ILE A 137 -4.56 -8.33 5.12
CA ILE A 137 -3.64 -8.31 6.25
C ILE A 137 -2.96 -9.67 6.42
N ASN A 138 -3.72 -10.76 6.32
CA ASN A 138 -3.18 -12.10 6.60
C ASN A 138 -2.09 -12.52 5.62
N LYS A 139 -2.28 -12.20 4.35
CA LYS A 139 -1.32 -12.55 3.30
C LYS A 139 -0.06 -11.69 3.40
N THR A 140 -0.26 -10.39 3.61
CA THR A 140 0.82 -9.40 3.50
C THR A 140 1.64 -9.23 4.78
N LEU A 141 1.04 -9.39 5.96
CA LEU A 141 1.76 -9.31 7.23
C LEU A 141 2.81 -10.43 7.37
N ARG A 142 2.60 -11.57 6.69
CA ARG A 142 3.53 -12.71 6.62
C ARG A 142 4.81 -12.40 5.84
N TYR A 143 4.84 -11.33 5.05
CA TYR A 143 6.05 -10.89 4.33
C TYR A 143 7.08 -10.24 5.26
N PHE A 144 6.68 -9.89 6.49
CA PHE A 144 7.53 -9.27 7.49
C PHE A 144 7.80 -10.26 8.63
N ASP A 145 8.98 -10.13 9.28
CA ASP A 145 9.38 -11.05 10.36
C ASP A 145 8.55 -10.85 11.64
N ASN A 146 8.65 -9.67 12.26
CA ASN A 146 7.99 -9.33 13.53
C ASN A 146 7.12 -8.07 13.37
N ALA A 147 6.22 -8.10 12.37
CA ALA A 147 5.35 -6.95 12.10
C ALA A 147 4.19 -6.86 13.10
N LYS A 148 3.91 -5.61 13.46
CA LYS A 148 2.70 -5.17 14.16
C LYS A 148 2.00 -4.15 13.27
N MET A 149 0.67 -4.19 13.23
CA MET A 149 -0.15 -3.29 12.43
C MET A 149 -1.06 -2.48 13.34
N ILE A 150 -1.07 -1.16 13.15
CA ILE A 150 -2.05 -0.27 13.77
C ILE A 150 -3.03 0.14 12.68
N ILE A 151 -4.32 -0.10 12.92
CA ILE A 151 -5.41 0.30 12.03
C ILE A 151 -6.15 1.42 12.73
N VAL A 152 -6.25 2.57 12.04
CA VAL A 152 -7.01 3.72 12.53
C VAL A 152 -8.31 3.80 11.74
N ASP A 153 -9.42 3.61 12.45
CA ASP A 153 -10.76 3.76 11.91
C ASP A 153 -11.21 5.22 12.09
N ARG A 154 -12.06 5.73 11.19
CA ARG A 154 -12.58 7.10 11.21
C ARG A 154 -14.05 7.07 10.83
N ASP A 155 -14.84 8.01 11.35
CA ASP A 155 -16.26 8.09 11.06
C ASP A 155 -16.51 8.12 9.54
N PRO A 156 -17.32 7.20 8.99
CA PRO A 156 -17.59 7.13 7.55
C PRO A 156 -18.26 8.40 7.01
N ARG A 157 -18.97 9.18 7.83
CA ARG A 157 -19.54 10.47 7.41
C ARG A 157 -18.42 11.49 7.20
N ASP A 158 -17.43 11.54 8.08
CA ASP A 158 -16.26 12.42 7.95
C ASP A 158 -15.35 12.01 6.79
N ILE A 159 -15.20 10.70 6.53
CA ILE A 159 -14.47 10.21 5.35
C ILE A 159 -15.14 10.74 4.07
N TYR A 160 -16.47 10.56 3.96
CA TYR A 160 -17.22 11.04 2.80
C TYR A 160 -17.13 12.57 2.64
N ALA A 161 -17.37 13.32 3.72
CA ALA A 161 -17.24 14.77 3.71
C ALA A 161 -15.85 15.24 3.26
N THR A 162 -14.78 14.57 3.74
CA THR A 162 -13.41 14.84 3.30
C THR A 162 -13.23 14.58 1.80
N MET A 163 -13.76 13.47 1.29
CA MET A 163 -13.66 13.11 -0.12
C MET A 163 -14.31 14.16 -1.02
N ILE A 164 -15.51 14.63 -0.66
CA ILE A 164 -16.24 15.67 -1.39
C ILE A 164 -15.50 17.01 -1.31
N ASN A 165 -15.15 17.48 -0.11
CA ASN A 165 -14.52 18.79 0.08
C ASN A 165 -13.16 18.89 -0.61
N LYS A 166 -12.38 17.81 -0.62
CA LYS A 166 -11.06 17.76 -1.27
C LYS A 166 -11.11 17.33 -2.73
N LYS A 167 -12.29 16.99 -3.28
CA LYS A 167 -12.47 16.45 -4.63
C LYS A 167 -11.54 15.26 -4.92
N MET A 168 -11.49 14.31 -4.00
CA MET A 168 -10.64 13.12 -4.08
C MET A 168 -11.48 11.85 -4.25
N PHE A 169 -10.95 10.88 -5.00
CA PHE A 169 -11.59 9.57 -5.23
C PHE A 169 -13.04 9.74 -5.74
N LEU A 170 -14.02 9.12 -5.07
CA LEU A 170 -15.44 9.24 -5.42
C LEU A 170 -15.98 10.67 -5.26
N GLY A 171 -15.27 11.56 -4.56
CA GLY A 171 -15.64 12.97 -4.45
C GLY A 171 -15.34 13.81 -5.70
N VAL A 172 -14.73 13.22 -6.74
CA VAL A 172 -14.60 13.86 -8.06
C VAL A 172 -15.93 13.81 -8.82
N GLU A 173 -16.68 12.71 -8.68
CA GLU A 173 -17.95 12.46 -9.35
C GLU A 173 -19.08 12.67 -8.34
N VAL A 174 -19.43 13.93 -8.05
CA VAL A 174 -20.53 14.27 -7.14
C VAL A 174 -21.85 14.25 -7.93
N ASP A 175 -22.35 13.06 -8.20
CA ASP A 175 -23.68 12.82 -8.76
C ASP A 175 -24.62 12.17 -7.72
N ASN A 176 -25.90 11.99 -8.08
CA ASN A 176 -26.89 11.37 -7.21
C ASN A 176 -26.55 9.92 -6.79
N ASN A 177 -25.63 9.23 -7.48
CA ASN A 177 -25.21 7.85 -7.18
C ASN A 177 -23.92 7.77 -6.35
N SER A 178 -23.23 8.89 -6.14
CA SER A 178 -21.95 8.98 -5.42
C SER A 178 -22.02 8.41 -3.99
N VAL A 179 -23.10 8.69 -3.25
CA VAL A 179 -23.33 8.16 -1.90
C VAL A 179 -23.51 6.64 -1.90
N SER A 180 -24.26 6.09 -2.86
CA SER A 180 -24.49 4.65 -2.96
C SER A 180 -23.20 3.91 -3.30
N LYS A 181 -22.42 4.44 -4.26
CA LYS A 181 -21.07 3.94 -4.59
C LYS A 181 -20.15 3.97 -3.36
N TYR A 182 -20.20 5.05 -2.57
CA TYR A 182 -19.41 5.18 -1.34
C TYR A 182 -19.80 4.14 -0.28
N ILE A 183 -21.10 3.96 -0.02
CA ILE A 183 -21.60 3.01 0.96
C ILE A 183 -21.20 1.58 0.57
N GLU A 184 -21.34 1.22 -0.72
CA GLU A 184 -20.95 -0.09 -1.24
C GLU A 184 -19.44 -0.33 -1.11
N TRP A 185 -18.63 0.66 -1.49
CA TRP A 185 -17.17 0.60 -1.35
C TRP A 185 -16.77 0.42 0.12
N HIS A 186 -17.29 1.24 1.04
CA HIS A 186 -16.94 1.19 2.46
C HIS A 186 -17.35 -0.16 3.08
N ARG A 187 -18.54 -0.69 2.73
CA ARG A 187 -18.98 -2.03 3.15
C ARG A 187 -18.04 -3.11 2.67
N THR A 188 -17.65 -3.05 1.41
CA THR A 188 -16.79 -4.06 0.78
C THR A 188 -15.42 -4.09 1.45
N VAL A 189 -14.77 -2.93 1.60
CA VAL A 189 -13.47 -2.84 2.26
C VAL A 189 -13.55 -3.31 3.71
N ARG A 190 -14.60 -2.93 4.46
CA ARG A 190 -14.77 -3.36 5.86
C ARG A 190 -15.07 -4.83 6.02
N LYS A 191 -15.90 -5.41 5.16
CA LYS A 191 -16.19 -6.85 5.21
C LYS A 191 -14.90 -7.65 5.07
N ILE A 192 -14.07 -7.30 4.08
CA ILE A 192 -12.79 -7.96 3.86
C ILE A 192 -11.86 -7.77 5.07
N ALA A 193 -11.71 -6.54 5.57
CA ALA A 193 -10.84 -6.25 6.71
C ALA A 193 -11.28 -6.94 8.01
N ILE A 194 -12.58 -7.10 8.25
CA ILE A 194 -13.10 -7.83 9.43
C ILE A 194 -12.85 -9.33 9.28
N GLN A 195 -13.19 -9.91 8.13
CA GLN A 195 -12.94 -11.33 7.87
C GLN A 195 -11.46 -11.69 8.00
N ASP A 196 -10.57 -10.83 7.50
CA ASP A 196 -9.14 -11.07 7.63
C ASP A 196 -8.67 -10.99 9.10
N VAL A 197 -9.24 -10.11 9.91
CA VAL A 197 -8.88 -10.02 11.34
C VAL A 197 -9.50 -11.15 12.18
N ASP A 198 -10.72 -11.58 11.87
CA ASP A 198 -11.44 -12.60 12.65
C ASP A 198 -10.89 -14.02 12.44
N ILE A 199 -10.35 -14.33 11.25
CA ILE A 199 -9.78 -15.65 10.94
C ILE A 199 -8.45 -15.87 11.71
N TYR A 200 -7.79 -14.78 12.10
CA TYR A 200 -6.56 -14.80 12.87
C TYR A 200 -6.71 -13.81 14.00
N SER A 201 -7.33 -14.23 15.10
CA SER A 201 -7.03 -13.68 16.43
C SER A 201 -5.50 -13.79 16.65
N MET A 202 -4.76 -12.90 16.00
CA MET A 202 -3.35 -12.68 16.14
C MET A 202 -3.25 -11.90 17.44
N ASN A 203 -3.37 -12.62 18.55
CA ASN A 203 -3.13 -12.07 19.87
C ASN A 203 -1.82 -11.27 19.79
N ASN A 204 -1.94 -9.95 19.94
CA ASN A 204 -0.86 -8.96 20.02
C ASN A 204 -0.18 -8.48 18.71
N LYS A 205 -0.72 -8.75 17.49
CA LYS A 205 -0.14 -8.18 16.24
C LYS A 205 -0.95 -7.07 15.58
N ILE A 206 -2.23 -6.90 15.93
CA ILE A 206 -3.08 -5.86 15.35
C ILE A 206 -3.66 -5.03 16.49
N LEU A 207 -3.54 -3.70 16.39
CA LEU A 207 -4.20 -2.74 17.27
C LEU A 207 -5.16 -1.90 16.42
N ARG A 208 -6.42 -1.82 16.84
CA ARG A 208 -7.43 -0.95 16.21
C ARG A 208 -7.72 0.24 17.11
N LEU A 209 -7.71 1.44 16.55
CA LEU A 209 -7.94 2.71 17.23
C LEU A 209 -8.94 3.54 16.43
N ASN A 210 -9.65 4.46 17.07
CA ASN A 210 -10.46 5.46 16.36
C ASN A 210 -9.68 6.76 16.24
N PHE A 211 -9.81 7.42 15.09
CA PHE A 211 -9.19 8.70 14.81
C PHE A 211 -9.65 9.79 15.80
N GLU A 212 -10.93 9.76 16.17
CA GLU A 212 -11.55 10.73 17.06
C GLU A 212 -10.99 10.65 18.49
N ASP A 213 -10.58 9.45 18.94
CA ASP A 213 -9.96 9.25 20.24
C ASP A 213 -8.58 9.92 20.35
N PHE A 214 -7.89 10.20 19.24
CA PHE A 214 -6.63 10.94 19.29
C PHE A 214 -6.83 12.38 19.77
N PHE A 215 -8.00 12.97 19.55
CA PHE A 215 -8.34 14.30 20.08
C PHE A 215 -8.90 14.20 21.50
N LEU A 216 -9.82 13.27 21.74
CA LEU A 216 -10.60 13.21 22.99
C LEU A 216 -9.89 12.47 24.13
N HIS A 217 -9.07 11.47 23.80
CA HIS A 217 -8.51 10.51 24.75
C HIS A 217 -7.02 10.22 24.45
N TYR A 218 -6.26 11.26 24.12
CA TYR A 218 -4.87 11.17 23.67
C TYR A 218 -3.99 10.32 24.59
N ASP A 219 -4.04 10.55 25.91
CA ASP A 219 -3.21 9.82 26.88
C ASP A 219 -3.55 8.32 26.93
N ARG A 220 -4.83 7.97 26.87
CA ARG A 220 -5.27 6.56 26.81
C ARG A 220 -4.73 5.90 25.53
N ILE A 221 -4.85 6.57 24.38
CA ILE A 221 -4.37 6.06 23.10
C ILE A 221 -2.84 5.87 23.11
N LEU A 222 -2.12 6.83 23.68
CA LEU A 222 -0.66 6.75 23.79
C LEU A 222 -0.23 5.53 24.62
N GLU A 223 -0.88 5.27 25.75
CA GLU A 223 -0.59 4.10 26.58
C GLU A 223 -0.93 2.77 25.85
N GLN A 224 -2.06 2.71 25.13
CA GLN A 224 -2.39 1.54 24.31
C GLN A 224 -1.33 1.27 23.23
N VAL A 225 -0.82 2.31 22.57
CA VAL A 225 0.25 2.17 21.56
C VAL A 225 1.57 1.74 22.19
N LYS A 226 1.94 2.28 23.36
CA LYS A 226 3.16 1.90 24.09
C LYS A 226 3.13 0.43 24.51
N GLU A 227 2.04 0.01 25.14
CA GLU A 227 1.81 -1.38 25.56
C GLU A 227 1.86 -2.31 24.34
N PHE A 228 1.10 -1.97 23.30
CA PHE A 228 1.03 -2.77 22.08
C PHE A 228 2.39 -2.90 21.39
N LEU A 229 3.20 -1.84 21.31
CA LEU A 229 4.51 -1.89 20.67
C LEU A 229 5.63 -2.38 21.60
N ASN A 230 5.34 -2.54 22.89
CA ASN A 230 6.32 -2.77 23.96
C ASN A 230 7.48 -1.77 23.84
N ILE A 231 7.13 -0.48 23.94
CA ILE A 231 8.05 0.65 23.97
C ILE A 231 7.69 1.58 25.11
N ASP A 232 8.71 2.18 25.69
CA ASP A 232 8.56 3.30 26.59
C ASP A 232 9.29 4.52 26.02
N PHE A 233 8.62 5.66 26.00
CA PHE A 233 9.17 6.93 25.55
C PHE A 233 8.29 8.10 26.01
N ILE A 234 8.90 9.28 26.10
CA ILE A 234 8.18 10.54 26.25
C ILE A 234 7.94 11.12 24.85
N HIS A 235 6.67 11.33 24.50
CA HIS A 235 6.30 11.92 23.21
C HIS A 235 6.70 13.40 23.19
N LYS A 236 7.79 13.74 22.49
CA LYS A 236 8.37 15.09 22.44
C LYS A 236 7.36 16.14 21.94
N ASP A 237 6.61 15.81 20.90
CA ASP A 237 5.69 16.75 20.24
C ASP A 237 4.22 16.49 20.64
N LYS A 238 3.97 16.08 21.90
CA LYS A 238 2.63 15.78 22.40
C LYS A 238 1.75 17.03 22.24
N GLY A 239 0.54 16.84 21.70
CA GLY A 239 -0.42 17.92 21.46
C GLY A 239 -0.23 18.63 20.11
N SER A 240 0.94 18.62 19.47
CA SER A 240 1.21 19.44 18.26
C SER A 240 0.36 19.15 17.01
N LYS A 241 -0.32 18.00 16.96
CA LYS A 241 -1.15 17.55 15.82
C LYS A 241 -2.59 17.24 16.17
N PHE A 242 -2.86 16.94 17.43
CA PHE A 242 -4.16 16.49 17.92
C PHE A 242 -4.55 17.38 19.10
N GLU A 243 -4.79 18.66 18.79
CA GLU A 243 -5.24 19.66 19.76
C GLU A 243 -6.75 19.58 19.91
N VAL A 244 -7.25 19.54 21.14
CA VAL A 244 -8.70 19.45 21.42
C VAL A 244 -9.44 20.61 20.78
N GLU A 245 -8.82 21.79 20.76
CA GLU A 245 -9.34 23.02 20.17
C GLU A 245 -9.56 22.90 18.66
N SER A 246 -8.74 22.09 17.98
CA SER A 246 -8.80 21.86 16.53
C SER A 246 -9.71 20.68 16.12
N ILE A 247 -10.41 20.06 17.07
CA ILE A 247 -11.20 18.85 16.81
C ILE A 247 -12.26 19.07 15.73
N ASN A 248 -12.94 20.23 15.73
CA ASN A 248 -14.03 20.54 14.78
C ASN A 248 -13.55 20.70 13.33
N GLU A 249 -12.24 20.86 13.12
CA GLU A 249 -11.64 20.90 11.77
C GLU A 249 -11.41 19.49 11.20
N HIS A 250 -11.44 18.46 12.05
CA HIS A 250 -11.02 17.11 11.71
C HIS A 250 -12.09 16.04 11.97
N VAL A 251 -12.93 16.25 12.98
CA VAL A 251 -13.96 15.33 13.48
C VAL A 251 -15.31 16.03 13.45
N GLY A 252 -16.34 15.34 12.96
CA GLY A 252 -17.67 15.91 12.79
C GLY A 252 -17.74 16.95 11.68
N ILE A 253 -16.77 16.99 10.75
CA ILE A 253 -16.79 17.87 9.58
C ILE A 253 -18.02 17.63 8.70
N TRP A 254 -18.60 16.42 8.76
CA TRP A 254 -19.83 16.06 8.08
C TRP A 254 -21.03 16.94 8.49
N LYS A 255 -21.01 17.52 9.69
CA LYS A 255 -22.07 18.42 10.19
C LYS A 255 -22.18 19.71 9.36
N ASN A 256 -21.09 20.11 8.71
CA ASN A 256 -21.03 21.31 7.88
C ASN A 256 -21.35 21.02 6.40
N MET A 257 -21.67 19.77 6.04
CA MET A 257 -22.03 19.43 4.66
C MET A 257 -23.40 20.02 4.30
N PRO A 258 -23.57 20.61 3.11
CA PRO A 258 -24.85 21.19 2.70
C PRO A 258 -26.00 20.18 2.66
N ASP A 259 -25.71 18.95 2.22
CA ASP A 259 -26.70 17.88 2.11
C ASP A 259 -26.61 16.91 3.29
N GLN A 260 -27.39 17.20 4.33
CA GLN A 260 -27.52 16.34 5.50
C GLN A 260 -28.32 15.07 5.23
N SER A 261 -29.12 15.01 4.15
CA SER A 261 -29.87 13.80 3.81
C SER A 261 -28.93 12.65 3.44
N VAL A 262 -27.82 12.97 2.76
CA VAL A 262 -26.74 12.04 2.44
C VAL A 262 -26.05 11.54 3.72
N MET A 263 -25.81 12.42 4.70
CA MET A 263 -25.19 12.03 5.97
C MET A 263 -26.07 11.07 6.77
N LEU A 264 -27.39 11.32 6.79
CA LEU A 264 -28.37 10.41 7.38
C LEU A 264 -28.43 9.06 6.67
N GLN A 265 -28.31 9.04 5.34
CA GLN A 265 -28.24 7.80 4.58
C GLN A 265 -26.98 6.99 4.94
N ILE A 266 -25.82 7.64 5.02
CA ILE A 266 -24.57 7.02 5.45
C ILE A 266 -24.72 6.47 6.87
N GLU A 267 -25.27 7.25 7.80
CA GLU A 267 -25.50 6.81 9.17
C GLU A 267 -26.44 5.62 9.27
N LYS A 268 -27.54 5.62 8.50
CA LYS A 268 -28.47 4.50 8.46
C LYS A 268 -27.79 3.22 7.99
N GLU A 269 -26.98 3.30 6.94
CA GLU A 269 -26.39 2.13 6.29
C GLU A 269 -25.07 1.66 6.94
N LEU A 270 -24.33 2.57 7.57
CA LEU A 270 -23.00 2.36 8.15
C LEU A 270 -22.92 2.67 9.65
N GLY A 271 -24.05 2.86 10.33
CA GLY A 271 -24.13 3.38 11.71
C GLY A 271 -23.35 2.63 12.78
N LYS A 272 -23.01 1.36 12.54
CA LYS A 272 -22.11 0.58 13.41
C LYS A 272 -20.64 1.03 13.36
N TYR A 273 -20.26 1.79 12.33
CA TYR A 273 -18.92 2.35 12.13
C TYR A 273 -18.87 3.85 12.41
N CYS A 274 -20.03 4.49 12.61
CA CYS A 274 -20.10 5.89 12.98
C CYS A 274 -19.56 6.09 14.39
N PHE A 275 -18.78 7.14 14.56
CA PHE A 275 -18.32 7.56 15.86
C PHE A 275 -19.52 8.10 16.67
N ARG A 276 -19.64 7.64 17.91
CA ARG A 276 -20.64 8.09 18.88
C ARG A 276 -19.91 8.68 20.07
N GLY A 277 -19.52 9.94 19.94
CA GLY A 277 -18.96 10.76 21.01
C GLY A 277 -19.79 12.00 21.23
#